data_AF-X0UQA9-F1
#
_entry.id   AF-X0UQA9-F1
#
_cell.length_a   1.000
_cell.length_b   1.000
_cell.length_c   1.000
_cell.angle_alpha   90.00
_cell.angle_beta   90.00
_cell.angle_gamma   90.00
#
_symmetry.space_group_name_H-M   'P 1'
#
loop_
_entity.id
_entity.type
_entity.pdbx_description
1 polymer ?
#
loop_
_entity_poly.entity_id
_entity_poly.type
_entity_poly.pdbx_seq_one_letter_code
_entity_poly.pdbx_strand_id
1 'polypeptide(L)'
;MTEKIPAIDIAPFLSGDAAGKIRVADAVKRACEEIGFLVISGHGVPRETTEAMFERGFAFFEQPVEEKGRWHPTGDAKQRGYHGMATRGLSATLGKDAPKDLRESLFLGPLDAHRAEYAHIPEAGTAYAP
;
A
#
# COMPACT_ATOMS: atom_id res chain seq x y z
N MET A 1 22.53 10.90 16.37
CA MET A 1 22.68 11.34 14.96
C MET A 1 21.39 11.00 14.25
N THR A 2 20.81 11.90 13.46
CA THR A 2 19.64 11.59 12.65
C THR A 2 20.14 10.92 11.37
N GLU A 3 19.90 9.62 11.21
CA GLU A 3 20.14 8.95 9.93
C GLU A 3 19.18 9.55 8.90
N LYS A 4 19.73 10.07 7.80
CA LYS A 4 18.92 10.63 6.71
C LYS A 4 18.39 9.48 5.87
N ILE A 5 17.07 9.42 5.69
CA ILE A 5 16.44 8.50 4.75
C ILE A 5 16.93 8.85 3.34
N PRO A 6 17.52 7.89 2.59
CA PRO A 6 18.06 8.16 1.26
C PRO A 6 16.93 8.41 0.26
N ALA A 7 17.06 9.47 -0.54
CA ALA A 7 16.24 9.69 -1.72
C ALA A 7 17.01 9.17 -2.96
N ILE A 8 16.44 8.20 -3.67
CA ILE A 8 17.07 7.50 -4.79
C ILE A 8 16.28 7.78 -6.06
N ASP A 9 16.94 8.38 -7.06
CA ASP A 9 16.41 8.52 -8.42
C ASP A 9 16.57 7.19 -9.17
N ILE A 10 15.45 6.58 -9.57
CA ILE A 10 15.43 5.31 -10.28
C ILE A 10 15.32 5.44 -11.79
N ALA A 11 15.29 6.66 -12.36
CA ALA A 11 15.24 6.85 -13.81
C ALA A 11 16.38 6.10 -14.56
N PRO A 12 17.64 6.09 -14.07
CA PRO A 12 18.71 5.30 -14.71
C PRO A 12 18.46 3.80 -14.71
N PHE A 13 17.65 3.28 -13.78
CA PHE A 13 17.27 1.87 -13.77
C PHE A 13 16.22 1.56 -14.85
N LEU A 14 15.26 2.47 -15.03
CA LEU A 14 14.14 2.30 -15.96
C LEU A 14 14.56 2.47 -17.42
N SER A 15 15.34 3.52 -17.72
CA SER A 15 15.65 3.93 -19.09
C SER A 15 17.14 4.12 -19.38
N GLY A 16 18.03 3.81 -18.43
CA GLY A 16 19.47 3.95 -18.59
C GLY A 16 20.17 2.71 -19.14
N ASP A 17 21.50 2.75 -19.10
CA ASP A 17 22.38 1.65 -19.50
C ASP A 17 22.58 0.62 -18.38
N ALA A 18 23.33 -0.45 -18.67
CA ALA A 18 23.63 -1.49 -17.69
C ALA A 18 24.32 -0.93 -16.43
N ALA A 19 25.20 0.06 -16.59
CA ALA A 19 25.87 0.72 -15.47
C ALA A 19 24.89 1.51 -14.60
N GLY A 20 23.93 2.22 -15.20
CA GLY A 20 22.85 2.91 -14.50
C GLY A 20 21.97 1.97 -13.68
N LYS A 21 21.60 0.83 -14.26
CA LYS A 21 20.83 -0.21 -13.54
C LYS A 21 21.58 -0.74 -12.32
N ILE A 22 22.86 -1.07 -12.47
CA ILE A 22 23.70 -1.56 -11.37
C ILE A 22 23.80 -0.51 -10.26
N ARG A 23 24.08 0.76 -10.61
CA ARG A 23 24.19 1.83 -9.60
C ARG A 23 22.92 2.01 -8.77
N VAL A 24 21.74 2.01 -9.41
CA VAL A 24 20.46 2.14 -8.69
C VAL A 24 20.21 0.90 -7.82
N ALA A 25 20.46 -0.30 -8.35
CA ALA A 25 20.30 -1.54 -7.58
C ALA A 25 21.18 -1.56 -6.33
N ASP A 26 22.45 -1.17 -6.44
CA ASP A 26 23.39 -1.09 -5.32
C ASP A 26 22.95 -0.06 -4.27
N ALA A 27 22.41 1.09 -4.71
CA ALA A 27 21.88 2.11 -3.81
C ALA A 27 20.65 1.62 -3.05
N VAL A 28 19.70 0.97 -3.73
CA VAL A 28 18.51 0.38 -3.10
C VAL A 28 18.91 -0.72 -2.12
N LYS A 29 19.82 -1.63 -2.52
CA LYS A 29 20.35 -2.69 -1.66
C LYS A 29 20.90 -2.11 -0.37
N ARG A 30 21.77 -1.11 -0.46
CA ARG A 30 22.37 -0.45 0.70
C ARG A 30 21.32 0.17 1.61
N ALA A 31 20.34 0.90 1.05
CA ALA A 31 19.27 1.52 1.83
C ALA A 31 18.44 0.47 2.60
N CYS A 32 18.16 -0.67 1.99
CA CYS A 32 17.46 -1.78 2.62
C CYS A 32 18.29 -2.48 3.72
N GLU A 33 19.60 -2.64 3.52
CA GLU A 33 20.50 -3.31 4.47
C GLU A 33 20.85 -2.45 5.69
N GLU A 34 20.98 -1.13 5.51
CA GLU A 34 21.43 -0.22 6.56
C GLU A 34 20.26 0.40 7.34
N ILE A 35 19.25 0.93 6.64
CA ILE A 35 18.16 1.72 7.26
C ILE A 35 16.81 1.00 7.18
N GLY A 36 16.59 0.21 6.13
CA GLY A 36 15.30 -0.43 5.83
C GLY A 36 14.26 0.52 5.21
N PHE A 37 14.63 1.78 4.93
CA PHE A 37 13.75 2.79 4.33
C PHE A 37 14.47 3.58 3.24
N LEU A 38 13.71 4.01 2.23
CA LEU A 38 14.14 4.88 1.14
C LEU A 38 12.96 5.70 0.61
N VAL A 39 13.27 6.84 -0.01
CA VAL A 39 12.34 7.62 -0.83
C VAL A 39 12.74 7.44 -2.30
N ILE A 40 11.78 7.22 -3.18
CA ILE A 40 12.02 7.03 -4.61
C ILE A 40 11.63 8.29 -5.38
N SER A 41 12.47 8.70 -6.32
CA SER A 41 12.17 9.69 -7.37
C SER A 41 12.44 9.10 -8.75
N GLY A 42 12.02 9.78 -9.82
CA GLY A 42 12.24 9.29 -11.20
C GLY A 42 11.49 8.01 -11.55
N HIS A 43 10.45 7.66 -10.78
CA HIS A 43 9.63 6.47 -10.97
C HIS A 43 8.67 6.54 -12.18
N GLY A 44 8.56 7.70 -12.83
CA GLY A 44 7.75 7.87 -14.05
C GLY A 44 6.23 7.91 -13.83
N VAL A 45 5.76 7.87 -12.59
CA VAL A 45 4.32 8.09 -12.28
C VAL A 45 4.03 9.58 -12.44
N PRO A 46 3.08 9.97 -13.31
CA PRO A 46 2.73 11.37 -13.51
C PRO A 46 2.25 12.02 -12.21
N ARG A 47 2.62 13.27 -12.00
CA ARG A 47 2.24 14.05 -10.80
C ARG A 47 0.72 14.11 -10.66
N GLU A 48 0.04 14.33 -11.76
CA GLU A 48 -1.42 14.45 -11.85
C GLU A 48 -2.12 13.17 -11.40
N THR A 49 -1.50 12.01 -11.59
CA THR A 49 -2.04 10.72 -11.11
C THR A 49 -2.03 10.66 -9.59
N THR A 50 -0.93 11.09 -8.95
CA THR A 50 -0.82 11.11 -7.49
C THR A 50 -1.74 12.18 -6.88
N GLU A 51 -1.85 13.35 -7.51
CA GLU A 51 -2.74 14.43 -7.07
C GLU A 51 -4.21 14.00 -7.14
N ALA A 52 -4.62 13.40 -8.26
CA ALA A 52 -5.98 12.85 -8.41
C ALA A 52 -6.26 11.75 -7.38
N MET A 53 -5.29 10.88 -7.08
CA MET A 53 -5.45 9.85 -6.05
C MET A 53 -5.73 10.48 -4.67
N PHE A 54 -4.96 11.50 -4.27
CA PHE A 54 -5.18 12.19 -3.00
C PHE A 54 -6.52 12.92 -2.99
N GLU A 55 -6.86 13.65 -4.05
CA GLU A 55 -8.15 14.36 -4.17
C GLU A 55 -9.34 13.41 -4.00
N ARG A 56 -9.34 12.29 -4.73
CA ARG A 56 -10.40 11.27 -4.65
C ARG A 56 -10.43 10.59 -3.28
N GLY A 57 -9.26 10.33 -2.68
CA GLY A 57 -9.15 9.78 -1.34
C GLY A 57 -9.75 10.69 -0.28
N PHE A 58 -9.39 11.98 -0.28
CA PHE A 58 -9.95 12.95 0.65
C PHE A 58 -11.46 13.11 0.46
N ALA A 59 -11.93 13.26 -0.79
CA ALA A 59 -13.36 13.34 -1.08
C ALA A 59 -14.15 12.10 -0.62
N PHE A 60 -13.53 10.91 -0.62
CA PHE A 60 -14.14 9.72 -0.03
C PHE A 60 -14.25 9.82 1.48
N PHE A 61 -13.15 10.15 2.17
CA PHE A 61 -13.11 10.17 3.64
C PHE A 61 -13.90 11.34 4.27
N GLU A 62 -14.15 12.42 3.51
CA GLU A 62 -15.01 13.53 3.91
C GLU A 62 -16.52 13.18 3.91
N GLN A 63 -16.92 12.06 3.30
CA GLN A 63 -18.33 11.63 3.32
C GLN A 63 -18.79 11.25 4.74
N PRO A 64 -20.11 11.31 5.01
CA PRO A 64 -20.70 10.78 6.24
C PRO A 64 -20.29 9.33 6.49
N VAL A 65 -20.19 8.94 7.77
CA VAL A 65 -19.76 7.59 8.18
C VAL A 65 -20.69 6.54 7.61
N GLU A 66 -21.98 6.84 7.49
CA GLU A 66 -23.01 5.97 6.93
C GLU A 66 -22.73 5.67 5.45
N GLU A 67 -22.36 6.69 4.67
CA GLU A 67 -22.04 6.53 3.24
C GLU A 67 -20.75 5.75 3.03
N LYS A 68 -19.70 6.03 3.83
CA LYS A 68 -18.46 5.24 3.82
C LYS A 68 -18.73 3.79 4.26
N GLY A 69 -19.59 3.61 5.25
CA GLY A 69 -20.00 2.32 5.83
C GLY A 69 -20.64 1.37 4.83
N ARG A 70 -21.27 1.89 3.77
CA ARG A 70 -21.82 1.07 2.66
C ARG A 70 -20.76 0.26 1.93
N TRP A 71 -19.49 0.67 2.02
CA TRP A 71 -18.35 0.00 1.41
C TRP A 71 -17.64 -0.98 2.35
N HIS A 72 -18.20 -1.25 3.54
CA HIS A 72 -17.63 -2.25 4.44
C HIS A 72 -17.76 -3.67 3.86
N PRO A 73 -16.69 -4.48 3.84
CA PRO A 73 -16.75 -5.82 3.26
C PRO A 73 -17.68 -6.74 4.05
N THR A 74 -18.71 -7.29 3.38
CA THR A 74 -19.65 -8.25 3.96
C THR A 74 -19.25 -9.71 3.74
N GLY A 75 -18.45 -9.98 2.70
CA GLY A 75 -17.95 -11.31 2.37
C GLY A 75 -16.75 -11.77 3.21
N ASP A 76 -16.21 -12.93 2.87
CA ASP A 76 -15.08 -13.56 3.58
C ASP A 76 -13.79 -12.75 3.46
N ALA A 77 -13.62 -12.00 2.37
CA ALA A 77 -12.41 -11.21 2.20
C ALA A 77 -12.45 -9.92 3.01
N LYS A 78 -11.66 -9.91 4.10
CA LYS A 78 -11.60 -8.79 5.06
C LYS A 78 -10.53 -7.74 4.74
N GLN A 79 -9.87 -7.85 3.58
CA GLN A 79 -8.83 -6.91 3.10
C GLN A 79 -9.31 -6.09 1.89
N ARG A 80 -10.58 -5.72 1.88
CA ARG A 80 -11.20 -4.87 0.85
C ARG A 80 -12.14 -3.87 1.50
N GLY A 81 -12.40 -2.77 0.81
CA GLY A 81 -13.43 -1.82 1.19
C GLY A 81 -13.08 -1.03 2.46
N TYR A 82 -14.11 -0.43 3.04
CA TYR A 82 -13.98 0.54 4.12
C TYR A 82 -13.94 -0.11 5.50
N HIS A 83 -13.01 0.36 6.33
CA HIS A 83 -12.88 0.03 7.74
C HIS A 83 -12.88 1.32 8.55
N GLY A 84 -13.86 1.43 9.45
CA GLY A 84 -14.08 2.62 10.25
C GLY A 84 -12.96 2.92 11.26
N MET A 85 -13.06 4.10 11.86
CA MET A 85 -12.12 4.58 12.88
C MET A 85 -11.92 3.55 14.00
N ALA A 86 -10.65 3.31 14.38
CA ALA A 86 -10.30 2.42 15.49
C ALA A 86 -10.94 1.03 15.38
N THR A 87 -11.08 0.49 14.17
CA THR A 87 -11.57 -0.89 13.95
C THR A 87 -10.44 -1.89 13.74
N ARG A 88 -9.23 -1.42 13.40
CA ARG A 88 -8.06 -2.23 13.03
C ARG A 88 -6.84 -1.79 13.85
N GLY A 89 -5.93 -2.73 14.11
CA GLY A 89 -4.63 -2.45 14.74
C GLY A 89 -3.65 -3.59 14.50
N LEU A 90 -2.36 -3.28 14.35
CA LEU A 90 -1.33 -4.29 14.10
C LEU A 90 -1.25 -5.33 15.23
N SER A 91 -1.48 -4.92 16.47
CA SER A 91 -1.47 -5.81 17.63
C SER A 91 -2.44 -6.99 17.50
N ALA A 92 -3.59 -6.79 16.85
CA ALA A 92 -4.56 -7.85 16.60
C ALA A 92 -3.99 -8.98 15.71
N THR A 93 -3.11 -8.66 14.75
CA THR A 93 -2.45 -9.67 13.91
C THR A 93 -1.38 -10.45 14.67
N LEU A 94 -0.96 -9.96 15.84
CA LEU A 94 -0.02 -10.62 16.74
C LEU A 94 -0.72 -11.31 17.93
N GLY A 95 -2.06 -11.38 17.92
CA GLY A 95 -2.85 -11.94 19.02
C GLY A 95 -2.74 -11.13 20.32
N LYS A 96 -2.32 -9.86 20.24
CA LYS A 96 -2.16 -8.99 21.40
C LYS A 96 -3.37 -8.08 21.54
N ASP A 97 -3.88 -7.98 22.76
CA ASP A 97 -4.86 -6.96 23.11
C ASP A 97 -4.14 -5.63 23.39
N ALA A 98 -4.41 -4.64 22.54
CA ALA A 98 -3.82 -3.31 22.61
C ALA A 98 -4.77 -2.29 21.98
N PRO A 99 -4.63 -0.99 22.29
CA PRO A 99 -5.39 0.05 21.61
C PRO A 99 -5.26 -0.07 20.09
N LYS A 100 -6.39 0.12 19.41
CA LYS A 100 -6.47 0.07 17.95
C LYS A 100 -5.92 1.37 17.35
N ASP A 101 -5.54 1.31 16.07
CA ASP A 101 -5.01 2.46 15.37
C ASP A 101 -6.11 3.51 15.21
N LEU A 102 -5.83 4.78 15.57
CA LEU A 102 -6.74 5.91 15.34
C LEU A 102 -6.71 6.33 13.87
N ARG A 103 -7.19 5.44 13.01
CA ARG A 103 -7.38 5.65 11.58
C ARG A 103 -8.65 4.99 11.09
N GLU A 104 -9.19 5.53 10.01
CA GLU A 104 -10.03 4.79 9.09
C GLU A 104 -9.20 4.35 7.88
N SER A 105 -9.68 3.39 7.11
CA SER A 105 -8.92 2.85 5.97
C SER A 105 -9.84 2.35 4.87
N LEU A 106 -9.43 2.55 3.63
CA LEU A 106 -10.05 1.99 2.43
C LEU A 106 -9.04 1.05 1.79
N PHE A 107 -9.31 -0.25 1.81
CA PHE A 107 -8.45 -1.25 1.18
C PHE A 107 -8.90 -1.48 -0.26
N LEU A 108 -8.02 -1.12 -1.19
CA LEU A 108 -8.16 -1.41 -2.60
C LEU A 108 -7.22 -2.55 -2.96
N GLY A 109 -7.63 -3.37 -3.92
CA GLY A 109 -6.76 -4.35 -4.55
C GLY A 109 -7.00 -4.33 -6.05
N PRO A 110 -6.55 -5.36 -6.78
CA PRO A 110 -6.75 -5.44 -8.22
C PRO A 110 -8.22 -5.25 -8.60
N LEU A 111 -8.43 -4.54 -9.71
CA LEU A 111 -9.74 -4.36 -10.35
C LEU A 111 -10.15 -5.63 -11.11
N ASP A 112 -9.17 -6.35 -11.65
CA ASP A 112 -9.38 -7.59 -12.39
C ASP A 112 -9.53 -8.80 -11.45
N ALA A 113 -10.33 -9.77 -11.89
CA ALA A 113 -10.63 -10.97 -11.10
C ALA A 113 -9.51 -12.00 -11.20
N HIS A 114 -8.54 -11.94 -10.29
CA HIS A 114 -7.41 -12.89 -10.23
C HIS A 114 -7.68 -14.17 -9.41
N ARG A 115 -8.93 -14.45 -9.00
CA ARG A 115 -9.24 -15.59 -8.11
C ARG A 115 -8.75 -16.93 -8.66
N ALA A 116 -8.85 -17.13 -9.98
CA ALA A 116 -8.44 -18.38 -10.62
C ALA A 116 -6.93 -18.65 -10.47
N GLU A 117 -6.11 -17.62 -10.47
CA GLU A 117 -4.65 -17.74 -10.35
C GLU A 117 -4.24 -18.29 -8.98
N TYR A 118 -5.03 -17.99 -7.95
CA TYR A 118 -4.76 -18.40 -6.57
C TYR A 118 -5.66 -19.55 -6.09
N ALA A 119 -6.47 -20.16 -6.96
CA ALA A 119 -7.42 -21.21 -6.57
C ALA A 119 -6.73 -22.45 -5.97
N HIS A 120 -5.44 -22.64 -6.25
CA HIS A 120 -4.62 -23.71 -5.68
C HIS A 120 -4.11 -23.43 -4.25
N ILE A 121 -4.37 -22.23 -3.71
CA ILE A 121 -4.00 -21.79 -2.36
C ILE A 121 -5.29 -21.51 -1.58
N PRO A 122 -5.85 -22.47 -0.84
CA PRO A 122 -7.12 -22.32 -0.13
C PRO A 122 -7.20 -21.08 0.77
N GLU A 123 -6.08 -20.73 1.41
CA GLU A 123 -5.95 -19.57 2.31
C GLU A 123 -6.16 -18.23 1.58
N ALA A 124 -5.82 -18.17 0.28
CA ALA A 124 -5.95 -16.98 -0.54
C ALA A 124 -7.42 -16.59 -0.79
N GLY A 125 -8.38 -17.51 -0.58
CA GLY A 125 -9.81 -17.24 -0.71
C GLY A 125 -10.30 -16.06 0.14
N THR A 126 -9.65 -15.83 1.29
CA THR A 126 -9.94 -14.73 2.23
C THR A 126 -9.17 -13.44 1.94
N ALA A 127 -8.18 -13.48 1.05
CA ALA A 127 -7.40 -12.31 0.64
C ALA A 127 -7.98 -11.65 -0.61
N TYR A 128 -8.65 -12.43 -1.47
CA TYR A 128 -9.26 -11.96 -2.71
C TYR A 128 -10.78 -11.96 -2.61
N ALA A 129 -11.38 -10.77 -2.55
CA ALA A 129 -12.75 -10.53 -2.98
C ALA A 129 -12.73 -9.80 -4.34
N PRO A 130 -13.76 -10.02 -5.19
CA PRO A 130 -14.07 -9.07 -6.26
C PRO A 130 -14.33 -7.67 -5.68
#